data_AF-A0A7Z9WEB9-F1
#
_entry.id   AF-A0A7Z9WEB9-F1
#
_cell.length_a   1.000
_cell.length_b   1.000
_cell.length_c   1.000
_cell.angle_alpha   90.00
_cell.angle_beta   90.00
_cell.angle_gamma   90.00
#
_symmetry.space_group_name_H-M   'P 1'
#
loop_
_entity.id
_entity.type
_entity.pdbx_description
1 polymer ?
#
loop_
_entity_poly.entity_id
_entity_poly.type
_entity_poly.pdbx_seq_one_letter_code
_entity_poly.pdbx_strand_id
1 'polypeptide(L)'
;MKKIFSLFFSLNSFSLTLYTVVFVLLLFGGRFSFLESIELQTYDLRILSRGNLSPSPSVVIAAIDDSSLNVEGRWPWPRSKLARLVEILSRDGARVIAFDIGFFEPDRSSGSRALEVLAQRLRALGIDEQLLNSLMEEE
;
A
#
# COMPACT_ATOMS: atom_id res chain seq x y z
N MET A 1 -24.03 54.52 -5.26
CA MET A 1 -23.18 54.08 -4.13
C MET A 1 -23.97 53.71 -2.87
N LYS A 2 -24.93 54.50 -2.36
CA LYS A 2 -25.69 54.17 -1.14
C LYS A 2 -26.51 52.87 -1.18
N LYS A 3 -27.13 52.54 -2.33
CA LYS A 3 -27.94 51.31 -2.49
C LYS A 3 -27.12 50.00 -2.45
N ILE A 4 -25.85 50.05 -2.89
CA ILE A 4 -24.94 48.90 -2.81
C ILE A 4 -24.63 48.59 -1.35
N PHE A 5 -24.45 49.62 -0.51
CA PHE A 5 -24.18 49.45 0.92
C PHE A 5 -25.38 48.92 1.70
N SER A 6 -26.62 49.31 1.35
CA SER A 6 -27.82 48.77 1.99
C SER A 6 -28.15 47.33 1.57
N LEU A 7 -27.66 46.87 0.41
CA LEU A 7 -27.76 45.47 -0.03
C LEU A 7 -26.90 44.53 0.81
N PHE A 8 -25.75 45.01 1.29
CA PHE A 8 -24.89 44.25 2.22
C PHE A 8 -25.55 44.09 3.62
N PHE A 9 -26.35 45.06 4.08
CA PHE A 9 -26.96 45.00 5.43
C PHE A 9 -28.45 44.56 5.44
N SER A 10 -29.05 44.30 4.27
CA SER A 10 -30.44 43.80 4.21
C SER A 10 -30.51 42.28 4.44
N LEU A 11 -31.40 41.84 5.33
CA LEU A 11 -31.77 40.44 5.61
C LEU A 11 -32.52 39.78 4.43
N ASN A 12 -31.95 39.86 3.23
CA ASN A 12 -32.51 39.26 2.02
C ASN A 12 -31.95 37.84 1.85
N SER A 13 -32.76 36.90 1.37
CA SER A 13 -32.38 35.49 1.19
C SER A 13 -31.13 35.31 0.32
N PHE A 14 -30.96 36.15 -0.72
CA PHE A 14 -29.79 36.12 -1.60
C PHE A 14 -28.48 36.53 -0.89
N SER A 15 -28.55 37.54 -0.02
CA SER A 15 -27.39 38.02 0.73
C SER A 15 -26.96 36.97 1.76
N LEU A 16 -27.94 36.33 2.43
CA LEU A 16 -27.69 35.25 3.38
C LEU A 16 -26.99 34.05 2.71
N THR A 17 -27.46 33.62 1.54
CA THR A 17 -26.81 32.52 0.80
C THR A 17 -25.38 32.86 0.42
N LEU A 18 -25.12 34.11 0.00
CA LEU A 18 -23.78 34.55 -0.35
C LEU A 18 -22.85 34.55 0.88
N TYR A 19 -23.34 35.01 2.03
CA TYR A 19 -22.57 34.98 3.28
C TYR A 19 -22.27 33.56 3.74
N THR A 20 -23.24 32.64 3.69
CA THR A 20 -22.99 31.23 4.03
C THR A 20 -21.94 30.61 3.12
N VAL A 21 -22.01 30.84 1.80
CA VAL A 21 -21.02 30.31 0.85
C VAL A 21 -19.63 30.88 1.13
N VAL A 22 -19.51 32.20 1.30
CA VAL A 22 -18.22 32.83 1.63
C VAL A 22 -17.69 32.33 2.97
N PHE A 23 -18.54 32.17 3.97
CA PHE A 23 -18.16 31.61 5.27
C PHE A 23 -17.63 30.19 5.16
N VAL A 24 -18.30 29.32 4.40
CA VAL A 24 -17.83 27.94 4.15
C VAL A 24 -16.51 27.93 3.40
N LEU A 25 -16.33 28.79 2.39
CA LEU A 25 -15.06 28.91 1.66
C LEU A 25 -13.92 29.40 2.55
N LEU A 26 -14.18 30.35 3.46
CA LEU A 26 -13.19 30.81 4.44
C LEU A 26 -12.84 29.72 5.45
N LEU A 27 -13.82 28.97 5.93
CA LEU A 27 -13.59 27.82 6.81
C LEU A 27 -12.74 26.74 6.12
N PHE A 28 -13.01 26.46 4.85
CA PHE A 28 -12.27 25.47 4.06
C PHE A 28 -10.84 25.93 3.75
N GLY A 29 -10.66 27.18 3.30
CA GLY A 29 -9.34 27.74 3.01
C GLY A 29 -8.48 27.98 4.25
N GLY A 30 -9.11 28.26 5.40
CA GLY A 30 -8.42 28.55 6.66
C GLY A 30 -7.86 27.33 7.39
N ARG A 31 -8.19 26.10 6.97
CA ARG A 31 -7.71 24.84 7.57
C ARG A 31 -7.73 24.85 9.11
N PHE A 32 -8.85 25.26 9.69
CA PHE A 32 -8.96 25.38 11.14
C PHE A 32 -8.89 24.00 11.82
N SER A 33 -7.95 23.82 12.77
CA SER A 33 -7.71 22.53 13.43
C SER A 33 -8.92 21.96 14.19
N PHE A 34 -9.86 22.80 14.66
CA PHE A 34 -11.05 22.30 15.35
C PHE A 34 -12.01 21.55 14.41
N LEU A 35 -12.08 21.94 13.12
CA LEU A 35 -12.91 21.26 12.13
C LEU A 35 -12.37 19.87 11.82
N GLU A 36 -11.05 19.72 11.79
CA GLU A 36 -10.37 18.43 11.64
C GLU A 36 -10.67 17.51 12.82
N SER A 37 -10.61 18.02 14.05
CA SER A 37 -10.99 17.22 15.23
C SER A 37 -12.45 16.74 15.19
N ILE A 38 -13.38 17.61 14.75
CA ILE A 38 -14.79 17.23 14.58
C ILE A 38 -14.93 16.18 13.48
N GLU A 39 -14.23 16.37 12.35
CA GLU A 39 -14.23 15.42 11.24
C GLU A 39 -13.78 14.04 11.71
N LEU A 40 -12.63 13.93 12.38
CA LEU A 40 -12.10 12.67 12.90
C LEU A 40 -13.05 11.99 13.87
N GLN A 41 -13.65 12.75 14.81
CA GLN A 41 -14.64 12.20 15.73
C GLN A 41 -15.89 11.67 15.00
N THR A 42 -16.41 12.41 14.02
CA THR A 42 -17.56 11.95 13.23
C THR A 42 -17.19 10.77 12.32
N TYR A 43 -15.94 10.67 11.87
CA TYR A 43 -15.44 9.52 11.13
C TYR A 43 -15.45 8.26 12.01
N ASP A 44 -14.87 8.32 13.21
CA ASP A 44 -14.85 7.20 14.14
C ASP A 44 -16.26 6.73 14.50
N LEU A 45 -17.18 7.66 14.78
CA LEU A 45 -18.58 7.35 15.06
C LEU A 45 -19.26 6.67 13.86
N ARG A 46 -18.96 7.07 12.63
CA ARG A 46 -19.49 6.42 11.42
C ARG A 46 -18.94 5.00 11.26
N ILE A 47 -17.66 4.78 11.53
CA ILE A 47 -17.06 3.44 11.47
C ILE A 47 -17.65 2.53 12.55
N LEU A 48 -17.83 3.02 13.78
CA LEU A 48 -18.41 2.27 14.88
C LEU A 48 -19.90 1.97 14.63
N SER A 49 -20.68 2.97 14.20
CA SER A 49 -22.12 2.81 13.93
C SER A 49 -22.43 1.91 12.74
N ARG A 50 -21.52 1.80 11.76
CA ARG A 50 -21.61 0.84 10.65
C ARG A 50 -21.68 -0.61 11.14
N GLY A 51 -21.13 -0.90 12.33
CA GLY A 51 -21.08 -2.23 12.90
C GLY A 51 -20.09 -3.16 12.20
N ASN A 52 -20.13 -4.45 12.59
CA ASN A 52 -19.23 -5.46 12.06
C ASN A 52 -19.70 -5.94 10.68
N LEU A 53 -18.98 -5.56 9.63
CA LEU A 53 -19.21 -6.06 8.28
C LEU A 53 -18.33 -7.28 8.03
N SER A 54 -18.90 -8.34 7.48
CA SER A 54 -18.11 -9.48 7.01
C SER A 54 -17.16 -9.03 5.90
N PRO A 55 -15.86 -9.37 5.96
CA PRO A 55 -14.93 -9.04 4.90
C PRO A 55 -15.34 -9.73 3.61
N SER A 56 -15.02 -9.09 2.48
CA SER A 56 -15.22 -9.70 1.17
C SER A 56 -14.36 -10.97 1.07
N PRO A 57 -14.92 -12.11 0.64
CA PRO A 57 -14.15 -13.35 0.48
C PRO A 57 -13.15 -13.26 -0.68
N SER A 58 -13.22 -12.21 -1.50
CA SER A 58 -12.36 -12.02 -2.67
C SER A 58 -10.96 -11.54 -2.33
N VAL A 59 -10.72 -11.05 -1.11
CA VAL A 59 -9.43 -10.49 -0.69
C VAL A 59 -9.02 -11.13 0.63
N VAL A 60 -7.84 -11.74 0.63
CA VAL A 60 -7.23 -12.36 1.81
C VAL A 60 -5.89 -11.69 2.07
N ILE A 61 -5.62 -11.37 3.34
CA ILE A 61 -4.35 -10.79 3.78
C ILE A 61 -3.49 -11.91 4.37
N ALA A 62 -2.40 -12.23 3.71
CA ALA A 62 -1.35 -13.09 4.26
C ALA A 62 -0.38 -12.22 5.07
N ALA A 63 -0.59 -12.15 6.38
CA ALA A 63 0.24 -11.37 7.29
C ALA A 63 1.47 -12.17 7.75
N ILE A 64 2.61 -11.49 7.88
CA ILE A 64 3.80 -12.04 8.53
C ILE A 64 3.77 -11.56 9.98
N ASP A 65 3.41 -12.47 10.89
CA ASP A 65 3.29 -12.21 12.33
C ASP A 65 4.41 -12.91 13.12
N ASP A 66 4.45 -12.66 14.43
CA ASP A 66 5.43 -13.29 15.31
C ASP A 66 5.35 -14.82 15.29
N SER A 67 4.13 -15.38 15.15
CA SER A 67 3.91 -16.82 14.99
C SER A 67 4.63 -17.36 13.75
N SER A 68 4.49 -16.67 12.63
CA SER A 68 5.14 -16.99 11.37
C SER A 68 6.65 -16.89 11.50
N LEU A 69 7.19 -15.84 12.13
CA LEU A 69 8.63 -15.66 12.31
C LEU A 69 9.25 -16.72 13.23
N ASN A 70 8.51 -17.20 14.22
CA ASN A 70 8.95 -18.27 15.10
C ASN A 70 9.09 -19.61 14.36
N VAL A 71 8.22 -19.87 13.38
CA VAL A 71 8.23 -21.12 12.59
C VAL A 71 9.17 -21.02 11.39
N GLU A 72 9.06 -19.95 10.61
CA GLU A 72 9.76 -19.76 9.34
C GLU A 72 11.12 -19.09 9.49
N GLY A 73 11.44 -18.61 10.69
CA GLY A 73 12.68 -17.91 10.98
C GLY A 73 12.58 -16.39 10.79
N ARG A 74 13.69 -15.73 11.10
CA ARG A 74 13.80 -14.28 11.17
C ARG A 74 13.65 -13.62 9.79
N TRP A 75 12.89 -12.53 9.76
CA TRP A 75 12.80 -11.60 8.63
C TRP A 75 14.08 -10.75 8.48
N PRO A 76 14.52 -10.36 7.26
CA PRO A 76 13.92 -10.62 5.95
C PRO A 76 14.14 -12.04 5.45
N TRP A 77 13.09 -12.64 4.91
CA TRP A 77 13.19 -13.95 4.29
C TRP A 77 13.86 -13.88 2.92
N PRO A 78 14.57 -14.94 2.49
CA PRO A 78 15.13 -15.01 1.15
C PRO A 78 14.01 -15.04 0.09
N ARG A 79 14.28 -14.52 -1.11
CA ARG A 79 13.28 -14.46 -2.20
C ARG A 79 12.80 -15.84 -2.63
N SER A 80 13.63 -16.87 -2.49
CA SER A 80 13.24 -18.26 -2.73
C SER A 80 12.09 -18.73 -1.82
N LYS A 81 12.05 -18.26 -0.56
CA LYS A 81 10.94 -18.56 0.36
C LYS A 81 9.67 -17.83 -0.07
N LEU A 82 9.80 -16.56 -0.48
CA LEU A 82 8.66 -15.78 -0.97
C LEU A 82 8.11 -16.34 -2.30
N ALA A 83 8.97 -16.82 -3.20
CA ALA A 83 8.57 -17.50 -4.43
C ALA A 83 7.75 -18.76 -4.14
N ARG A 84 8.20 -19.58 -3.18
CA ARG A 84 7.43 -20.74 -2.72
C ARG A 84 6.07 -20.36 -2.13
N LEU A 85 5.99 -19.25 -1.40
CA LEU A 85 4.71 -18.73 -0.91
C LEU A 85 3.78 -18.35 -2.08
N VAL A 86 4.31 -17.69 -3.12
CA VAL A 86 3.55 -17.35 -4.34
C VAL A 86 3.01 -18.60 -5.02
N GLU A 87 3.82 -19.64 -5.17
CA GLU A 87 3.39 -20.93 -5.76
C GLU A 87 2.24 -21.55 -4.97
N ILE A 88 2.34 -21.57 -3.64
CA ILE A 88 1.31 -22.11 -2.76
C ILE A 88 0.01 -21.31 -2.91
N LEU A 89 0.08 -19.98 -2.82
CA LEU A 89 -1.08 -19.10 -2.95
C LEU A 89 -1.74 -19.22 -4.33
N SER A 90 -0.93 -19.32 -5.38
CA SER A 90 -1.42 -19.50 -6.75
C SER A 90 -2.16 -20.83 -6.91
N ARG A 91 -1.59 -21.91 -6.36
CA ARG A 91 -2.23 -23.23 -6.35
C ARG A 91 -3.53 -23.24 -5.54
N ASP A 92 -3.60 -22.46 -4.47
CA ASP A 92 -4.78 -22.33 -3.62
C ASP A 92 -5.85 -21.40 -4.23
N GLY A 93 -5.64 -20.91 -5.47
CA GLY A 93 -6.64 -20.22 -6.27
C GLY A 93 -6.51 -18.69 -6.29
N ALA A 94 -5.42 -18.13 -5.76
CA ALA A 94 -5.17 -16.69 -5.87
C ALA A 94 -4.99 -16.28 -7.34
N ARG A 95 -5.87 -15.39 -7.83
CA ARG A 95 -5.78 -14.84 -9.20
C ARG A 95 -4.78 -13.69 -9.32
N VAL A 96 -4.56 -12.96 -8.23
CA VAL A 96 -3.64 -11.83 -8.13
C VAL A 96 -2.98 -11.92 -6.77
N ILE A 97 -1.66 -11.78 -6.73
CA ILE A 97 -0.87 -11.74 -5.50
C ILE A 97 -0.14 -10.41 -5.48
N ALA A 98 -0.38 -9.62 -4.43
CA ALA A 98 0.25 -8.32 -4.23
C ALA A 98 1.14 -8.35 -3.00
N PHE A 99 2.31 -7.71 -3.12
CA PHE A 99 3.27 -7.59 -2.04
C PHE A 99 3.26 -6.17 -1.50
N ASP A 100 3.03 -6.03 -0.19
CA ASP A 100 3.28 -4.78 0.55
C ASP A 100 4.69 -4.79 1.16
N ILE A 101 5.67 -5.20 0.35
CA ILE A 101 7.10 -5.25 0.71
C ILE A 101 7.94 -4.76 -0.47
N GLY A 102 8.96 -3.97 -0.18
CA GLY A 102 9.91 -3.46 -1.17
C GLY A 102 11.04 -4.44 -1.45
N PHE A 103 11.40 -4.58 -2.73
CA PHE A 103 12.52 -5.42 -3.21
C PHE A 103 13.64 -4.57 -3.80
N PHE A 104 14.24 -3.70 -2.99
CA PHE A 104 15.15 -2.66 -3.49
C PHE A 104 16.51 -3.18 -3.96
N GLU A 105 17.05 -4.21 -3.30
CA GLU A 105 18.36 -4.78 -3.63
C GLU A 105 18.27 -6.22 -4.16
N PRO A 106 19.21 -6.66 -5.02
CA PRO A 106 19.33 -8.06 -5.42
C PRO A 106 19.50 -9.00 -4.21
N ASP A 107 18.95 -10.21 -4.30
CA ASP A 107 18.92 -11.15 -3.16
C ASP A 107 20.30 -11.80 -3.07
N ARG A 108 20.99 -11.56 -1.96
CA ARG A 108 22.32 -12.14 -1.68
C ARG A 108 22.26 -13.32 -0.73
N SER A 109 21.10 -13.97 -0.61
CA SER A 109 20.91 -15.19 0.18
C SER A 109 21.84 -16.31 -0.28
N SER A 110 21.96 -17.36 0.53
CA SER A 110 22.93 -18.45 0.31
C SER A 110 22.80 -19.12 -1.06
N GLY A 111 21.57 -19.21 -1.59
CA GLY A 111 21.29 -19.80 -2.90
C GLY A 111 21.94 -19.04 -4.06
N SER A 112 21.80 -17.71 -4.08
CA SER A 112 22.38 -16.88 -5.16
C SER A 112 23.90 -16.87 -5.13
N ARG A 113 24.51 -16.83 -3.94
CA ARG A 113 25.98 -16.95 -3.81
C ARG A 113 26.51 -18.31 -4.26
N ALA A 114 25.81 -19.40 -3.92
CA ALA A 114 26.23 -20.74 -4.33
C ALA A 114 26.20 -20.89 -5.86
N LEU A 115 25.15 -20.33 -6.50
CA LEU A 115 25.02 -20.30 -7.94
C LEU A 115 26.12 -19.45 -8.59
N GLU A 116 26.43 -18.29 -8.01
CA GLU A 116 27.50 -17.40 -8.50
C GLU A 116 28.88 -18.06 -8.40
N VAL A 117 29.19 -18.74 -7.29
CA VAL A 117 30.43 -19.51 -7.12
C VAL A 117 30.49 -20.68 -8.10
N LEU A 118 29.37 -21.38 -8.32
CA LEU A 118 29.30 -22.47 -9.29
C LEU A 118 29.55 -21.94 -10.71
N ALA A 119 28.90 -20.85 -11.11
CA ALA A 119 29.11 -20.20 -12.40
C ALA A 119 30.58 -19.80 -12.60
N GLN A 120 31.23 -19.25 -11.57
CA GLN A 120 32.66 -18.94 -11.61
C GLN A 120 33.54 -20.17 -11.83
N ARG A 121 33.25 -21.29 -11.14
CA ARG A 121 33.98 -22.55 -11.32
C ARG A 121 33.78 -23.15 -12.70
N LEU A 122 32.56 -23.10 -13.24
CA LEU A 122 32.25 -23.59 -14.59
C LEU A 122 32.98 -22.76 -15.66
N ARG A 123 33.04 -21.43 -15.50
CA ARG A 123 33.85 -20.54 -16.35
C ARG A 123 35.34 -20.87 -16.29
N ALA A 124 35.88 -21.13 -15.10
CA ALA A 124 37.28 -21.51 -14.93
C ALA A 124 37.63 -22.87 -15.59
N LEU A 125 36.63 -23.72 -15.81
CA LEU A 125 36.75 -25.00 -16.52
C LEU A 125 36.53 -24.87 -18.04
N GLY A 126 36.30 -23.66 -18.56
CA GLY A 126 36.09 -23.41 -19.99
C GLY A 126 34.74 -23.86 -20.52
N ILE A 127 33.73 -24.01 -19.64
CA ILE A 127 32.36 -24.33 -20.05
C ILE A 127 31.72 -23.07 -20.65
N ASP A 128 31.11 -23.24 -21.82
CA ASP A 128 30.62 -22.19 -22.71
C ASP A 128 29.72 -21.17 -22.00
N GLU A 129 29.99 -19.88 -22.20
CA GLU A 129 29.14 -18.79 -21.70
C GLU A 129 27.73 -18.83 -22.31
N GLN A 130 27.57 -19.38 -23.51
CA GLN A 130 26.24 -19.55 -24.11
C GLN A 130 25.35 -20.50 -23.30
N LEU A 131 25.91 -21.59 -22.75
CA LEU A 131 25.16 -22.52 -21.91
C LEU A 131 24.79 -21.91 -20.56
N LEU A 132 25.68 -21.10 -19.98
CA LEU A 132 25.40 -20.38 -18.73
C LEU A 132 24.30 -19.33 -18.93
N ASN A 133 24.36 -18.58 -20.04
CA ASN A 133 23.35 -17.57 -20.35
C ASN A 133 22.00 -18.21 -20.66
N SER A 134 21.96 -19.36 -21.36
CA SER A 134 20.70 -20.07 -21.60
C SER A 134 20.05 -20.59 -20.32
N LEU A 135 20.86 -21.03 -19.34
CA LEU A 135 20.34 -21.48 -18.04
C LEU A 135 19.88 -20.33 -17.14
N MET A 136 20.41 -19.12 -17.34
CA MET A 136 19.98 -17.92 -16.62
C MET A 136 18.77 -17.24 -17.25
N GLU A 137 18.50 -17.45 -18.54
CA GLU A 137 17.35 -16.91 -19.27
C GLU A 137 16.10 -17.81 -19.20
N GLU A 138 16.20 -19.04 -18.67
CA GLU A 138 15.10 -20.03 -18.63
C GLU A 138 14.17 -19.94 -17.39
N GLU A 139 14.32 -18.94 -16.52
CA GLU A 139 13.41 -18.65 -15.38
C GLU A 139 12.65 -17.32 -15.57
#